data_AF-A0A1H3JDB1-F1
#
_entry.id   AF-A0A1H3JDB1-F1
#
_cell.length_a   1.000
_cell.length_b   1.000
_cell.length_c   1.000
_cell.angle_alpha   90.00
_cell.angle_beta   90.00
_cell.angle_gamma   90.00
#
_symmetry.space_group_name_H-M   'P 1'
#
loop_
_entity.id
_entity.type
_entity.pdbx_description
1 polymer ?
#
loop_
_entity_poly.entity_id
_entity_poly.type
_entity_poly.pdbx_seq_one_letter_code
_entity_poly.pdbx_strand_id
1 'polypeptide(L)'
;MVQSAADFVAHWVPERFVSLTSSFYSESKTIQELWKVVRQCNKTTNFSTGDKAFTKDQELTIGLKAIKEFVMKIKSGATMNKGKFAYFNGIVNNLMDKFYFDSEFMGA
;
A
#
# COMPACT_ATOMS: atom_id res chain seq x y z
N MET A 1 -35.63 -3.51 -8.23
CA MET A 1 -34.52 -3.89 -7.33
C MET A 1 -33.28 -4.06 -8.16
N VAL A 2 -32.33 -3.13 -8.09
CA VAL A 2 -31.00 -3.36 -8.68
C VAL A 2 -30.20 -4.15 -7.64
N GLN A 3 -29.81 -5.38 -7.98
CA GLN A 3 -28.85 -6.13 -7.17
C GLN A 3 -27.52 -5.36 -7.23
N SER A 4 -27.09 -4.79 -6.10
CA SER A 4 -25.74 -4.25 -5.97
C SER A 4 -24.76 -5.40 -6.21
N ALA A 5 -23.96 -5.31 -7.26
CA ALA A 5 -22.80 -6.18 -7.39
C ALA A 5 -21.91 -5.90 -6.17
N ALA A 6 -21.87 -6.84 -5.22
CA ALA A 6 -20.97 -6.74 -4.09
C ALA A 6 -19.54 -6.71 -4.64
N ASP A 7 -18.91 -5.53 -4.59
CA ASP A 7 -17.59 -5.29 -5.15
C ASP A 7 -16.56 -5.94 -4.21
N PHE A 8 -16.25 -7.21 -4.46
CA PHE A 8 -15.45 -8.03 -3.56
C PHE A 8 -13.96 -7.68 -3.64
N VAL A 9 -13.35 -7.34 -2.50
CA VAL A 9 -11.89 -7.21 -2.40
C VAL A 9 -11.27 -8.59 -2.21
N ALA A 10 -10.31 -8.92 -3.06
CA ALA A 10 -9.65 -10.22 -3.03
C ALA A 10 -8.96 -10.50 -1.67
N HIS A 11 -9.05 -11.75 -1.22
CA HIS A 11 -8.58 -12.21 0.10
C HIS A 11 -7.07 -12.02 0.35
N TRP A 12 -6.26 -11.79 -0.69
CA TRP A 12 -4.82 -11.53 -0.57
C TRP A 12 -4.50 -10.08 -0.19
N VAL A 13 -5.51 -9.19 -0.15
CA VAL A 13 -5.39 -7.86 0.43
C VAL A 13 -5.68 -7.97 1.93
N PRO A 14 -4.77 -7.52 2.82
CA PRO A 14 -5.00 -7.56 4.25
C PRO A 14 -6.24 -6.76 4.65
N GLU A 15 -7.11 -7.37 5.47
CA GLU A 15 -8.38 -6.76 5.91
C GLU A 15 -8.18 -5.39 6.56
N ARG A 16 -7.11 -5.21 7.35
CA ARG A 16 -6.77 -3.92 7.97
C ARG A 16 -6.48 -2.83 6.93
N PHE A 17 -5.86 -3.19 5.81
CA PHE A 17 -5.61 -2.27 4.71
C PHE A 17 -6.91 -1.94 3.97
N VAL A 18 -7.77 -2.94 3.76
CA VAL A 18 -9.10 -2.76 3.16
C VAL A 18 -9.94 -1.80 3.99
N SER A 19 -10.09 -2.08 5.29
CA SER A 19 -10.90 -1.30 6.23
C SER A 19 -10.49 0.19 6.28
N LEU A 20 -9.19 0.46 6.28
CA LEU A 20 -8.71 1.85 6.23
C LEU A 20 -8.98 2.48 4.86
N THR A 21 -8.64 1.79 3.78
CA THR A 21 -8.68 2.35 2.42
C THR A 21 -10.11 2.54 1.93
N SER A 22 -11.05 1.70 2.36
CA SER A 22 -12.47 1.79 2.04
C SER A 22 -13.13 3.06 2.55
N SER A 23 -12.52 3.72 3.55
CA SER A 23 -12.96 5.03 4.03
C SER A 23 -12.69 6.17 3.03
N PHE A 24 -11.87 5.92 2.00
CA PHE A 24 -11.45 6.91 1.00
C PHE A 24 -11.75 6.47 -0.44
N TYR A 25 -11.87 5.17 -0.69
CA TYR A 25 -12.15 4.60 -2.01
C TYR A 25 -13.20 3.49 -1.90
N SER A 26 -14.32 3.60 -2.60
CA SER A 26 -15.39 2.59 -2.60
C SER A 26 -15.14 1.45 -3.58
N GLU A 27 -14.36 1.67 -4.64
CA GLU A 27 -14.07 0.69 -5.69
C GLU A 27 -13.07 -0.38 -5.21
N SER A 28 -13.50 -1.64 -5.22
CA SER A 28 -12.66 -2.78 -4.80
C SER A 28 -11.36 -2.87 -5.61
N LYS A 29 -11.45 -2.58 -6.92
CA LYS A 29 -10.31 -2.57 -7.85
C LYS A 29 -9.28 -1.53 -7.47
N THR A 30 -9.70 -0.32 -7.06
CA THR A 30 -8.75 0.72 -6.64
C THR A 30 -8.00 0.30 -5.37
N ILE A 31 -8.69 -0.31 -4.39
CA ILE A 31 -8.04 -0.84 -3.16
C ILE A 31 -7.02 -1.93 -3.50
N GLN A 32 -7.38 -2.86 -4.38
CA GLN A 32 -6.49 -3.93 -4.82
C GLN A 32 -5.25 -3.40 -5.55
N GLU A 33 -5.40 -2.43 -6.45
CA GLU A 33 -4.27 -1.82 -7.15
C GLU A 33 -3.35 -1.04 -6.19
N LEU A 34 -3.90 -0.32 -5.21
CA LEU A 34 -3.09 0.31 -4.16
C LEU A 34 -2.27 -0.72 -3.39
N TRP A 35 -2.87 -1.86 -3.00
CA TRP A 35 -2.12 -2.91 -2.31
C TRP A 35 -1.06 -3.58 -3.20
N LYS A 36 -1.32 -3.74 -4.51
CA LYS A 36 -0.29 -4.23 -5.46
C LYS A 36 0.93 -3.32 -5.51
N VAL A 37 0.74 -2.00 -5.46
CA VAL A 37 1.86 -1.05 -5.42
C VAL A 37 2.72 -1.29 -4.17
N VAL A 38 2.10 -1.49 -2.99
CA VAL A 38 2.83 -1.82 -1.75
C VAL A 38 3.67 -3.09 -1.94
N ARG A 39 3.06 -4.16 -2.44
CA ARG A 39 3.75 -5.45 -2.66
C ARG A 39 4.88 -5.37 -3.70
N GLN A 40 4.72 -4.55 -4.73
CA GLN A 40 5.74 -4.34 -5.76
C GLN A 40 6.95 -3.58 -5.24
N CYS A 41 6.72 -2.57 -4.38
CA CYS A 41 7.80 -1.84 -3.73
C CYS A 41 8.57 -2.71 -2.73
N ASN A 42 7.94 -3.74 -2.13
CA ASN A 42 8.62 -4.73 -1.28
C ASN A 42 9.47 -5.68 -2.15
N LYS A 43 10.68 -5.23 -2.46
CA LYS A 43 11.59 -5.91 -3.40
C LYS A 43 12.03 -7.27 -2.86
N THR A 44 12.24 -8.19 -3.80
CA THR A 44 12.89 -9.47 -3.52
C THR A 44 14.38 -9.24 -3.26
N THR A 45 14.88 -9.69 -2.12
CA THR A 45 16.30 -9.60 -1.73
C THR A 45 17.07 -10.88 -2.07
N ASN A 46 16.36 -12.01 -2.15
CA ASN A 46 16.92 -13.29 -2.59
C ASN A 46 15.96 -13.98 -3.57
N PHE A 47 16.38 -14.12 -4.84
CA PHE A 47 15.55 -14.71 -5.89
C PHE A 47 15.41 -16.23 -5.79
N SER A 48 16.30 -16.91 -5.07
CA SER A 48 16.27 -18.37 -4.89
C SER A 48 15.27 -18.79 -3.81
N THR A 49 15.15 -18.01 -2.73
CA THR A 49 14.22 -18.27 -1.63
C THR A 49 12.91 -17.49 -1.76
N GLY A 50 12.91 -16.41 -2.56
CA GLY A 50 11.79 -15.49 -2.66
C GLY A 50 11.72 -14.48 -1.51
N ASP A 51 12.78 -14.37 -0.70
CA ASP A 51 12.81 -13.47 0.45
C ASP A 51 12.58 -12.03 0.02
N LYS A 52 11.82 -11.32 0.85
CA LYS A 52 11.47 -9.93 0.68
C LYS A 52 12.26 -9.06 1.64
N ALA A 53 12.44 -7.79 1.30
CA ALA A 53 13.08 -6.81 2.17
C ALA A 53 12.33 -6.62 3.49
N PHE A 54 10.99 -6.71 3.44
CA PHE A 54 10.11 -6.58 4.59
C PHE A 54 9.25 -7.82 4.79
N THR A 55 9.05 -8.19 6.05
CA THR A 55 8.04 -9.19 6.45
C THR A 55 6.63 -8.72 6.10
N LYS A 56 5.64 -9.62 6.14
CA LYS A 56 4.23 -9.27 5.86
C LYS A 56 3.68 -8.21 6.83
N ASP A 57 4.10 -8.24 8.10
CA ASP A 57 3.63 -7.28 9.11
C ASP A 57 4.27 -5.89 8.92
N GLN A 58 5.56 -5.85 8.56
CA GLN A 58 6.23 -4.61 8.17
C GLN A 58 5.63 -4.05 6.88
N GLU A 59 5.40 -4.88 5.86
CA GLU A 59 4.75 -4.49 4.60
C GLU A 59 3.37 -3.89 4.84
N LEU A 60 2.54 -4.53 5.68
CA LEU A 60 1.23 -4.01 6.07
C LEU A 60 1.37 -2.67 6.80
N THR A 61 2.30 -2.55 7.74
CA THR A 61 2.53 -1.32 8.50
C THR A 61 2.92 -0.16 7.58
N ILE A 62 3.79 -0.42 6.61
CA ILE A 62 4.22 0.55 5.59
C ILE A 62 3.02 0.94 4.71
N GLY A 63 2.24 -0.04 4.23
CA GLY A 63 1.05 0.23 3.42
C GLY A 63 0.03 1.11 4.14
N LEU A 64 -0.24 0.85 5.42
CA LEU A 64 -1.15 1.67 6.24
C LEU A 64 -0.63 3.10 6.43
N LYS A 65 0.68 3.28 6.65
CA LYS A 65 1.31 4.61 6.74
C LYS A 65 1.22 5.34 5.39
N ALA A 66 1.52 4.65 4.30
CA ALA A 66 1.49 5.20 2.95
C ALA A 66 0.10 5.72 2.57
N ILE A 67 -0.98 4.98 2.86
CA ILE A 67 -2.35 5.43 2.56
C ILE A 67 -2.73 6.68 3.34
N LYS A 68 -2.35 6.76 4.62
CA LYS A 68 -2.59 7.97 5.43
C LYS A 68 -1.88 9.17 4.82
N GLU A 69 -0.61 9.03 4.47
CA GLU A 69 0.15 10.10 3.83
C GLU A 69 -0.47 10.49 2.48
N PHE A 70 -0.81 9.51 1.67
CA PHE A 70 -1.42 9.73 0.36
C PHE A 70 -2.72 10.52 0.43
N VAL A 71 -3.61 10.14 1.34
CA VAL A 71 -4.87 10.86 1.59
C VAL A 71 -4.60 12.28 2.08
N MET A 72 -3.61 12.48 2.96
CA MET A 72 -3.23 13.84 3.40
C MET A 72 -2.75 14.70 2.22
N LYS A 73 -1.95 14.14 1.29
CA LYS A 73 -1.50 14.84 0.08
C LYS A 73 -2.65 15.20 -0.86
N ILE A 74 -3.62 14.30 -1.04
CA ILE A 74 -4.84 14.59 -1.82
C ILE A 74 -5.60 15.76 -1.19
N LYS A 75 -5.83 15.69 0.13
CA LYS A 75 -6.56 16.74 0.87
C LYS A 75 -5.83 18.08 0.86
N SER A 76 -4.50 18.10 0.78
CA SER A 76 -3.71 19.33 0.65
C SER A 76 -3.59 19.84 -0.80
N GLY A 77 -4.32 19.26 -1.75
CA GLY A 77 -4.32 19.71 -3.14
C GLY A 77 -3.08 19.32 -3.96
N ALA A 78 -2.39 18.24 -3.60
CA ALA A 78 -1.20 17.81 -4.34
C ALA A 78 -1.54 17.42 -5.79
N THR A 79 -0.80 17.99 -6.75
CA THR A 79 -0.94 17.63 -8.17
C THR A 79 -0.26 16.30 -8.47
N MET A 80 -1.00 15.36 -9.07
CA MET A 80 -0.53 14.01 -9.40
C MET A 80 -0.29 13.84 -10.91
N ASN A 81 0.73 14.53 -11.44
CA ASN A 81 0.99 14.62 -12.88
C ASN A 81 1.14 13.27 -13.60
N LYS A 82 1.60 12.21 -12.89
CA LYS A 82 1.78 10.86 -13.43
C LYS A 82 0.67 9.89 -12.99
N GLY A 83 -0.42 10.41 -12.43
CA GLY A 83 -1.54 9.63 -11.91
C GLY A 83 -1.37 9.18 -10.45
N LYS A 84 -2.50 8.76 -9.87
CA LYS A 84 -2.64 8.43 -8.43
C LYS A 84 -1.72 7.30 -7.97
N PHE A 85 -1.57 6.24 -8.78
CA PHE A 85 -0.75 5.09 -8.43
C PHE A 85 0.75 5.38 -8.51
N ALA A 86 1.20 6.20 -9.47
CA ALA A 86 2.60 6.62 -9.55
C ALA A 86 2.98 7.52 -8.36
N TYR A 87 2.08 8.41 -7.96
CA TYR A 87 2.29 9.24 -6.78
C TYR A 87 2.34 8.38 -5.50
N PHE A 88 1.40 7.45 -5.35
CA PHE A 88 1.38 6.50 -4.23
C PHE A 88 2.64 5.62 -4.19
N ASN A 89 3.11 5.13 -5.35
CA ASN A 89 4.36 4.39 -5.47
C ASN A 89 5.57 5.19 -4.95
N GLY A 90 5.63 6.49 -5.23
CA GLY A 90 6.67 7.37 -4.67
C GLY A 90 6.63 7.43 -3.14
N ILE A 91 5.45 7.57 -2.55
CA ILE A 91 5.28 7.55 -1.08
C ILE A 91 5.75 6.21 -0.49
N VAL A 92 5.29 5.09 -1.07
CA VAL A 92 5.64 3.75 -0.58
C VAL A 92 7.15 3.52 -0.66
N ASN A 93 7.79 3.85 -1.78
CA ASN A 93 9.24 3.72 -1.91
C ASN A 93 9.99 4.57 -0.89
N ASN A 94 9.60 5.84 -0.69
CA ASN A 94 10.25 6.70 0.31
C ASN A 94 10.12 6.14 1.73
N LEU A 95 8.97 5.57 2.08
CA LEU A 95 8.77 4.94 3.38
C LEU A 95 9.59 3.66 3.52
N MET A 96 9.63 2.82 2.48
CA MET A 96 10.45 1.61 2.48
C MET A 96 11.93 1.92 2.59
N ASP A 97 12.45 2.88 1.83
CA ASP A 97 13.84 3.31 1.93
C ASP A 97 14.15 3.80 3.35
N LYS A 98 13.26 4.59 3.96
CA LYS A 98 13.43 5.04 5.35
C LYS A 98 13.44 3.88 6.34
N PHE A 99 12.46 2.98 6.28
CA PHE A 99 12.31 1.89 7.25
C PHE A 99 13.36 0.78 7.08
N TYR A 100 13.92 0.62 5.89
CA TYR A 100 14.99 -0.35 5.67
C TYR A 100 16.24 -0.04 6.51
N PHE A 101 16.52 1.24 6.76
CA PHE A 101 17.65 1.69 7.58
C PHE A 101 17.27 1.98 9.04
N ASP A 102 16.05 1.65 9.46
CA ASP A 102 15.56 1.81 10.82
C ASP A 102 15.74 0.48 11.58
N SER A 103 16.76 0.38 12.43
CA SER A 103 17.09 -0.87 13.13
C SER A 103 15.99 -1.34 14.08
N GLU A 104 15.29 -0.41 14.74
CA GLU A 104 14.15 -0.74 15.60
C GLU A 104 13.02 -1.35 14.77
N PHE A 105 12.70 -0.74 13.62
CA PHE A 105 11.68 -1.26 12.73
C PHE A 105 12.07 -2.61 12.10
N MET A 106 13.35 -2.79 11.78
CA MET A 106 13.88 -4.02 11.20
C MET A 106 14.07 -5.15 12.23
N GLY A 107 14.01 -4.84 13.52
CA GLY A 107 14.24 -5.81 14.60
C GLY A 107 15.71 -6.27 14.67
N ALA A 108 16.64 -5.37 14.31
CA ALA A 108 18.08 -5.60 14.26
C ALA A 108 18.82 -5.09 15.50
#